data_AF-A0A3B0ZHU1-F1
#
_entry.id   AF-A0A3B0ZHU1-F1
#
_cell.length_a   1.000
_cell.length_b   1.000
_cell.length_c   1.000
_cell.angle_alpha   90.00
_cell.angle_beta   90.00
_cell.angle_gamma   90.00
#
_symmetry.space_group_name_H-M   'P 1'
#
loop_
_entity.id
_entity.type
_entity.pdbx_description
1 polymer ?
#
loop_
_entity_poly.entity_id
_entity_poly.type
_entity_poly.pdbx_seq_one_letter_code
_entity_poly.pdbx_strand_id
1 'polypeptide(L)'
;MKGENSAIQAIDQSESVKEIQKLLTEARKRLKAMPENSTPVDRARALLDIAELQLGMGRGTEAWQFAREAFSVFVDYEHWQDAVETADI
;
A
#
# COMPACT_ATOMS: atom_id res chain seq x y z
N MET A 1 -29.08 -16.67 -18.43
CA MET A 1 -28.43 -16.53 -17.11
C MET A 1 -26.99 -15.97 -17.15
N LYS A 2 -26.57 -15.21 -18.20
CA LYS A 2 -25.22 -14.60 -18.24
C LYS A 2 -25.14 -13.17 -17.67
N GLY A 3 -26.27 -12.47 -17.53
CA GLY A 3 -26.31 -11.05 -17.12
C GLY A 3 -26.18 -10.82 -15.62
N GLU A 4 -26.82 -11.65 -14.80
CA GLU A 4 -26.88 -11.45 -13.34
C GLU A 4 -25.52 -11.68 -12.66
N ASN A 5 -24.77 -12.71 -13.08
CA ASN A 5 -23.47 -13.03 -12.49
C ASN A 5 -22.39 -11.96 -12.80
N SER A 6 -22.44 -11.36 -14.00
CA SER A 6 -21.52 -10.29 -14.40
C SER A 6 -21.81 -8.98 -13.67
N ALA A 7 -23.08 -8.69 -13.37
CA ALA A 7 -23.46 -7.49 -12.62
C ALA A 7 -23.05 -7.59 -11.15
N ILE A 8 -23.24 -8.74 -10.51
CA ILE A 8 -22.83 -9.00 -9.12
C ILE A 8 -21.30 -8.89 -8.98
N GLN A 9 -20.54 -9.48 -9.92
CA GLN A 9 -19.08 -9.41 -9.91
C GLN A 9 -18.55 -7.97 -10.10
N ALA A 10 -19.20 -7.17 -10.95
CA ALA A 10 -18.83 -5.77 -11.15
C ALA A 10 -19.13 -4.90 -9.91
N ILE A 11 -20.22 -5.19 -9.19
CA ILE A 11 -20.56 -4.50 -7.94
C ILE A 11 -19.53 -4.82 -6.85
N ASP A 12 -19.19 -6.10 -6.68
CA ASP A 12 -18.17 -6.59 -5.71
C ASP A 12 -16.80 -5.94 -5.95
N GLN A 13 -16.34 -5.91 -7.21
CA GLN A 13 -15.10 -5.21 -7.59
C GLN A 13 -15.17 -3.70 -7.28
N SER A 14 -16.32 -3.07 -7.49
CA SER A 14 -16.49 -1.65 -7.23
C SER A 14 -16.50 -1.31 -5.73
N GLU A 15 -17.02 -2.20 -4.88
CA GLU A 15 -16.98 -2.06 -3.43
C GLU A 15 -15.56 -2.28 -2.89
N SER A 16 -14.85 -3.27 -3.43
CA SER A 16 -13.44 -3.53 -3.11
C SER A 16 -12.56 -2.30 -3.41
N VAL A 17 -12.70 -1.70 -4.60
CA VAL A 17 -11.92 -0.50 -4.97
C VAL A 17 -12.24 0.70 -4.06
N LYS A 18 -13.50 0.86 -3.64
CA LYS A 18 -13.88 1.93 -2.71
C LYS A 18 -13.24 1.74 -1.33
N GLU A 19 -13.22 0.52 -0.83
CA GLU A 19 -12.58 0.24 0.47
C GLU A 19 -11.07 0.45 0.39
N ILE A 20 -10.39 -0.02 -0.66
CA ILE A 20 -8.95 0.22 -0.86
C ILE A 20 -8.66 1.73 -0.94
N GLN A 21 -9.50 2.51 -1.63
CA GLN A 21 -9.32 3.97 -1.71
C GLN A 21 -9.52 4.68 -0.35
N LYS A 22 -10.42 4.17 0.50
CA LYS A 22 -10.60 4.65 1.87
C LYS A 22 -9.37 4.32 2.73
N LEU A 23 -8.92 3.07 2.70
CA LEU A 23 -7.71 2.62 3.41
C LEU A 23 -6.49 3.42 2.97
N LEU A 24 -6.32 3.69 1.67
CA LEU A 24 -5.22 4.50 1.14
C LEU A 24 -5.25 5.94 1.68
N THR A 25 -6.46 6.50 1.84
CA THR A 25 -6.64 7.82 2.43
C THR A 25 -6.24 7.83 3.91
N GLU A 26 -6.60 6.78 4.64
CA GLU A 26 -6.24 6.63 6.06
C GLU A 26 -4.74 6.39 6.26
N ALA A 27 -4.12 5.53 5.44
CA ALA A 27 -2.68 5.27 5.48
C ALA A 27 -1.86 6.55 5.22
N ARG A 28 -2.24 7.36 4.22
CA ARG A 28 -1.62 8.67 3.96
C ARG A 28 -1.78 9.64 5.12
N LYS A 29 -2.95 9.67 5.76
CA LYS A 29 -3.17 10.49 6.96
C LYS A 29 -2.29 10.04 8.12
N ARG A 30 -2.16 8.72 8.33
CA ARG A 30 -1.30 8.13 9.35
C ARG A 30 0.15 8.54 9.13
N LEU A 31 0.69 8.35 7.92
CA LEU A 31 2.06 8.75 7.56
C LEU A 31 2.30 10.24 7.83
N LYS A 32 1.35 11.11 7.44
CA LYS A 32 1.45 12.55 7.67
C LYS A 32 1.40 12.93 9.14
N ALA A 33 0.67 12.18 9.96
CA ALA A 33 0.52 12.42 11.40
C ALA A 33 1.65 11.82 12.24
N MET A 34 2.59 11.07 11.63
CA MET A 34 3.70 10.50 12.36
C MET A 34 4.58 11.60 12.98
N PRO A 35 4.97 11.46 14.26
CA PRO A 35 5.92 12.36 14.90
C PRO A 35 7.22 12.52 14.10
N GLU A 36 7.85 13.69 14.21
CA GLU A 36 9.15 13.95 13.56
C GLU A 36 10.25 13.01 14.09
N ASN A 37 10.13 12.56 15.34
CA ASN A 37 11.04 11.62 15.98
C ASN A 37 10.66 10.14 15.82
N SER A 38 9.69 9.81 14.95
CA SER A 38 9.40 8.42 14.61
C SER A 38 10.63 7.73 14.06
N THR A 39 10.79 6.43 14.37
CA THR A 39 11.92 5.68 13.84
C THR A 39 11.84 5.60 12.31
N PRO A 40 12.98 5.60 11.60
CA PRO A 40 12.97 5.47 10.14
C PRO A 40 12.25 4.22 9.65
N VAL A 41 12.41 3.10 10.36
CA VAL A 41 11.75 1.82 10.05
C VAL A 41 10.23 1.91 10.20
N ASP A 42 9.71 2.57 11.25
CA ASP A 42 8.25 2.75 11.39
C ASP A 42 7.68 3.59 10.25
N ARG A 43 8.42 4.62 9.81
CA ARG A 43 8.02 5.43 8.66
C ARG A 43 8.07 4.63 7.37
N ALA A 44 9.08 3.78 7.19
CA ALA A 44 9.20 2.87 6.06
C ALA A 44 8.04 1.87 5.98
N ARG A 45 7.59 1.30 7.11
CA ARG A 45 6.39 0.44 7.15
C ARG A 45 5.13 1.18 6.72
N ALA A 46 4.96 2.43 7.18
CA ALA A 46 3.83 3.25 6.74
C ALA A 46 3.90 3.61 5.23
N LEU A 47 5.09 3.67 4.63
CA LEU A 47 5.25 3.81 3.18
C LEU A 47 4.90 2.51 2.44
N LEU A 48 5.29 1.35 2.97
CA LEU A 48 4.93 0.03 2.44
C LEU A 48 3.39 -0.18 2.46
N ASP A 49 2.71 0.14 3.56
CA ASP A 49 1.22 0.13 3.63
C ASP A 49 0.59 0.88 2.45
N ILE A 50 1.13 2.06 2.12
CA ILE A 50 0.64 2.90 1.01
C ILE A 50 0.94 2.24 -0.33
N ALA A 51 2.12 1.62 -0.47
CA ALA A 51 2.54 0.93 -1.69
C ALA A 51 1.60 -0.24 -2.03
N GLU A 52 1.31 -1.09 -1.05
CA GLU A 52 0.41 -2.24 -1.19
C GLU A 52 -1.01 -1.81 -1.61
N LEU A 53 -1.54 -0.76 -0.97
CA LEU A 53 -2.85 -0.23 -1.31
C LEU A 53 -2.87 0.36 -2.72
N GLN A 54 -1.81 1.03 -3.15
CA GLN A 54 -1.69 1.54 -4.52
C GLN A 54 -1.59 0.40 -5.54
N LEU A 55 -0.85 -0.65 -5.23
CA LEU A 55 -0.77 -1.85 -6.05
C LEU A 55 -2.15 -2.52 -6.20
N GLY A 56 -2.90 -2.65 -5.09
CA GLY A 56 -4.28 -3.14 -5.10
C GLY A 56 -5.25 -2.30 -5.93
N MET A 57 -4.94 -1.02 -6.19
CA MET A 57 -5.68 -0.14 -7.10
C MET A 57 -5.20 -0.23 -8.56
N GLY A 58 -4.23 -1.10 -8.87
CA GLY A 58 -3.60 -1.20 -10.19
C GLY A 58 -2.65 -0.05 -10.52
N ARG A 59 -2.18 0.69 -9.50
CA ARG A 59 -1.30 1.87 -9.64
C ARG A 59 0.16 1.49 -9.36
N GLY A 60 0.70 0.58 -10.17
CA GLY A 60 2.02 -0.02 -9.93
C GLY A 60 3.17 0.99 -9.93
N THR A 61 3.15 1.99 -10.81
CA THR A 61 4.18 3.03 -10.85
C THR A 61 4.24 3.83 -9.56
N GLU A 62 3.08 4.22 -9.02
CA GLU A 62 2.98 4.92 -7.76
C GLU A 62 3.36 4.01 -6.58
N ALA A 63 2.91 2.75 -6.59
CA ALA A 63 3.25 1.77 -5.57
C ALA A 63 4.77 1.59 -5.44
N TRP A 64 5.46 1.40 -6.58
CA TRP A 64 6.90 1.21 -6.63
C TRP A 64 7.70 2.41 -6.08
N GLN A 65 7.21 3.64 -6.25
CA GLN A 65 7.88 4.83 -5.69
C GLN A 65 7.95 4.76 -4.15
N PHE A 66 6.86 4.38 -3.50
CA PHE A 66 6.80 4.22 -2.04
C PHE A 66 7.59 2.98 -1.58
N ALA A 67 7.45 1.86 -2.28
CA ALA A 67 8.16 0.62 -1.95
C ALA A 67 9.69 0.79 -2.03
N ARG A 68 10.21 1.49 -3.06
CA ARG A 68 11.65 1.74 -3.21
C ARG A 68 12.23 2.59 -2.07
N GLU A 69 11.48 3.57 -1.58
CA GLU A 69 11.89 4.38 -0.43
C GLU A 69 11.93 3.53 0.84
N ALA A 70 10.88 2.72 1.09
CA ALA A 70 10.82 1.81 2.21
C ALA A 70 11.93 0.74 2.17
N PHE A 71 12.16 0.12 1.01
CA PHE A 71 13.20 -0.88 0.78
C PHE A 71 14.58 -0.38 1.19
N SER A 72 14.93 0.85 0.76
CA SER A 72 16.23 1.44 1.08
C SER A 72 16.44 1.54 2.59
N VAL A 73 15.41 1.98 3.33
CA VAL A 73 15.46 2.04 4.80
C VAL A 73 15.53 0.65 5.42
N PHE A 74 14.76 -0.32 4.92
CA PHE A 74 14.79 -1.68 5.47
C PHE A 74 16.14 -2.36 5.28
N VAL A 75 16.81 -2.13 4.15
CA VAL A 75 18.19 -2.59 3.93
C VAL A 75 19.17 -1.92 4.89
N ASP A 76 19.10 -0.59 5.04
CA ASP A 76 20.00 0.18 5.91
C ASP A 76 19.90 -0.23 7.39
N TYR A 77 18.71 -0.66 7.83
CA TYR A 77 18.43 -1.08 9.19
C TYR A 77 18.35 -2.62 9.36
N GLU A 78 18.74 -3.39 8.36
CA GLU A 78 18.76 -4.86 8.37
C GLU A 78 17.39 -5.52 8.66
N HIS A 79 16.29 -4.86 8.31
CA HIS A 79 14.92 -5.38 8.38
C HIS A 79 14.61 -6.25 7.15
N TRP A 80 15.29 -7.40 7.04
CA TRP A 80 15.28 -8.22 5.82
C TRP A 80 13.91 -8.75 5.40
N GLN A 81 13.03 -9.07 6.35
CA GLN A 81 11.67 -9.52 6.02
C GLN A 81 10.88 -8.40 5.33
N ASP A 82 10.89 -7.20 5.91
CA ASP A 82 10.20 -6.03 5.36
C ASP A 82 10.82 -5.62 4.00
N ALA A 83 12.15 -5.76 3.84
CA ALA A 83 12.83 -5.53 2.56
C ALA A 83 12.39 -6.50 1.46
N VAL A 84 12.21 -7.79 1.78
CA VAL A 84 11.71 -8.78 0.81
C VAL A 84 10.27 -8.45 0.41
N GLU A 85 9.42 -8.09 1.37
CA GLU A 85 8.03 -7.70 1.10
C GLU A 85 7.93 -6.50 0.15
N THR A 86 8.77 -5.48 0.34
CA THR A 86 8.82 -4.35 -0.60
C THR A 86 9.28 -4.72 -2.02
N ALA A 87 10.00 -5.83 -2.19
CA ALA A 87 10.49 -6.28 -3.50
C ALA A 87 9.39 -6.98 -4.34
N ASP A 88 8.28 -7.38 -3.71
CA ASP A 88 7.12 -7.98 -4.36
C ASP A 88 6.09 -6.95 -4.87
N ILE A 89 6.35 -5.65 -4.66
CA ILE A 89 5.55 -4.53 -5.16
C ILE A 89 5.96 -4.13 -6.59
#